data_AF-A0A519BFF3-F1
#
_entry.id   AF-A0A519BFF3-F1
#
_cell.length_a   1.000
_cell.length_b   1.000
_cell.length_c   1.000
_cell.angle_alpha   90.00
_cell.angle_beta   90.00
_cell.angle_gamma   90.00
#
_symmetry.space_group_name_H-M   'P 1'
#
loop_
_entity.id
_entity.type
_entity.pdbx_description
1 polymer ?
#
loop_
_entity_poly.entity_id
_entity_poly.type
_entity_poly.pdbx_seq_one_letter_code
_entity_poly.pdbx_strand_id
1 'polypeptide(L)'
;MNNERNGTEKRIIAVVGVPRSGTSAITKGLDALGIYIGKARYSPPDIGNEKGFFEDADINSLNYGLLKILTGKPDNAILINLKNIPDQAISIFKSAAKDILKERLGNTDIFGFKDPFIAKLLPIWQEIFNELKLNVSYVVACRNPKSSALSMVKRGNMDIIIAYYIWLSGMVSVLDCILNPMFMSSSDAVFVDYDDMLENPEAQLLKIALRLKLEIDNKNNPALKEYTADFLTNSMRHAAFTIEDLRIDKNIPPKVAEFYILLRKLCLEDFSITDSNVAREFTKIKIWLKELSSTIFFMQASYNTLLAMNEVLIDKENKIAELGKTIDALSEK
;
A
#
# COMPACT_ATOMS: atom_id res chain seq x y z
N MET A 1 -38.34 6.28 -8.92
CA MET A 1 -38.54 5.07 -8.09
C MET A 1 -37.60 5.19 -6.92
N ASN A 2 -38.16 5.51 -5.75
CA ASN A 2 -37.44 5.65 -4.50
C ASN A 2 -37.03 4.25 -4.02
N ASN A 3 -35.73 3.96 -4.01
CA ASN A 3 -35.21 2.83 -3.25
C ASN A 3 -35.01 3.30 -1.81
N GLU A 4 -35.96 2.95 -0.96
CA GLU A 4 -35.75 2.87 0.49
C GLU A 4 -34.55 1.94 0.75
N ARG A 5 -33.43 2.50 1.22
CA ARG A 5 -32.29 1.72 1.72
C ARG A 5 -32.67 1.15 3.08
N ASN A 6 -33.30 -0.03 3.09
CA ASN A 6 -33.58 -0.81 4.29
C ASN A 6 -32.30 -1.50 4.78
N GLY A 7 -31.80 -1.08 5.95
CA GLY A 7 -30.61 -1.61 6.63
C GLY A 7 -29.32 -0.84 6.27
N THR A 8 -28.54 -0.41 7.26
CA THR A 8 -27.22 0.18 7.04
C THR A 8 -26.30 -0.87 6.40
N GLU A 9 -26.14 -0.81 5.07
CA GLU A 9 -25.19 -1.68 4.36
C GLU A 9 -23.81 -1.54 5.00
N LYS A 10 -23.27 -2.67 5.49
CA LYS A 10 -21.93 -2.71 6.07
C LYS A 10 -20.91 -2.21 5.06
N ARG A 11 -20.01 -1.34 5.52
CA ARG A 11 -19.07 -0.63 4.67
C ARG A 11 -17.62 -0.91 5.03
N ILE A 12 -16.81 -1.03 3.99
CA ILE A 12 -15.35 -1.11 4.08
C ILE A 12 -14.74 0.21 3.58
N ILE A 13 -13.80 0.75 4.34
CA ILE A 13 -12.91 1.83 3.87
C ILE A 13 -11.48 1.27 3.81
N ALA A 14 -11.06 0.86 2.61
CA ALA A 14 -9.73 0.31 2.39
C ALA A 14 -8.74 1.44 2.07
N VAL A 15 -7.76 1.64 2.94
CA VAL A 15 -6.59 2.49 2.65
C VAL A 15 -5.62 1.67 1.81
N VAL A 16 -5.49 2.05 0.55
CA VAL A 16 -4.72 1.31 -0.44
C VAL A 16 -3.60 2.18 -0.99
N GLY A 17 -2.48 1.55 -1.33
CA GLY A 17 -1.31 2.24 -1.85
C GLY A 17 -0.07 1.41 -1.56
N VAL A 18 1.00 1.76 -2.25
CA VAL A 18 2.30 1.11 -2.05
C VAL A 18 2.83 1.49 -0.65
N PRO A 19 3.58 0.60 0.02
CA PRO A 19 4.32 0.97 1.23
C PRO A 19 5.10 2.28 1.03
N ARG A 20 5.26 3.04 2.11
CA ARG A 20 5.99 4.32 2.12
C ARG A 20 5.28 5.49 1.41
N SER A 21 4.07 5.29 0.90
CA SER A 21 3.23 6.35 0.31
C SER A 21 2.28 7.07 1.30
N GLY A 22 2.56 7.01 2.61
CA GLY A 22 1.73 7.73 3.60
C GLY A 22 0.47 7.00 4.06
N THR A 23 0.30 5.72 3.71
CA THR A 23 -0.86 4.92 4.11
C THR A 23 -1.13 4.93 5.61
N SER A 24 -0.10 4.86 6.46
CA SER A 24 -0.26 4.96 7.92
C SER A 24 -0.81 6.32 8.38
N ALA A 25 -0.35 7.41 7.75
CA ALA A 25 -0.83 8.74 8.09
C ALA A 25 -2.31 8.91 7.77
N ILE A 26 -2.73 8.39 6.62
CA ILE A 26 -4.13 8.36 6.20
C ILE A 26 -4.97 7.48 7.14
N THR A 27 -4.48 6.29 7.49
CA THR A 27 -5.19 5.38 8.41
C THR A 27 -5.43 6.00 9.78
N LYS A 28 -4.43 6.68 10.36
CA LYS A 28 -4.62 7.41 11.62
C LYS A 28 -5.57 8.61 11.45
N GLY A 29 -5.59 9.23 10.27
CA GLY A 29 -6.57 10.26 9.93
C GLY A 29 -8.00 9.73 9.93
N LEU A 30 -8.23 8.52 9.39
CA LEU A 30 -9.54 7.86 9.43
C LEU A 30 -9.96 7.49 10.86
N ASP A 31 -9.03 7.02 11.69
CA ASP A 31 -9.25 6.79 13.13
C ASP A 31 -9.70 8.09 13.83
N ALA A 32 -9.03 9.22 13.53
CA ALA A 32 -9.39 10.53 14.05
C ALA A 32 -10.77 11.04 13.55
N LEU A 33 -11.21 10.59 12.38
CA LEU A 33 -12.57 10.81 11.86
C LEU A 33 -13.61 9.87 12.49
N GLY A 34 -13.24 9.03 13.46
CA GLY A 34 -14.14 8.12 14.17
C GLY A 34 -14.40 6.79 13.45
N ILE A 35 -13.62 6.46 12.42
CA ILE A 35 -13.75 5.17 11.73
C ILE A 35 -13.05 4.08 12.55
N TYR A 36 -13.74 2.98 12.79
CA TYR A 36 -13.13 1.82 13.45
C TYR A 36 -12.07 1.17 12.56
N ILE A 37 -10.81 1.17 13.03
CA ILE A 37 -9.65 0.61 12.30
C ILE A 37 -9.31 -0.84 12.70
N GLY A 38 -10.24 -1.55 13.34
CA GLY A 38 -10.05 -2.97 13.67
C GLY A 38 -9.07 -3.21 14.81
N LYS A 39 -8.46 -4.41 14.80
CA LYS A 39 -7.40 -4.78 15.76
C LYS A 39 -6.05 -4.30 15.24
N ALA A 40 -5.96 -3.00 14.91
CA ALA A 40 -4.72 -2.40 14.46
C ALA A 40 -3.63 -2.67 15.50
N ARG A 41 -2.61 -3.45 15.13
CA ARG A 41 -1.43 -3.60 15.98
C ARG A 41 -0.58 -2.37 15.78
N TYR A 42 -0.52 -1.54 16.82
CA TYR A 42 0.60 -0.65 17.06
C TYR A 42 1.84 -1.51 17.33
N SER A 43 2.36 -2.20 16.30
CA SER A 43 3.69 -2.78 16.41
C SER A 43 4.67 -1.65 16.74
N PRO A 44 5.67 -1.91 17.60
CA PRO A 44 6.58 -0.88 18.06
C PRO A 44 7.25 -0.16 16.87
N PRO A 45 7.66 1.10 17.06
CA PRO A 45 8.43 1.84 16.07
C PRO A 45 9.60 1.03 15.51
N ASP A 46 9.87 1.19 14.22
CA ASP A 46 11.01 0.58 13.53
C ASP A 46 11.78 1.66 12.76
N ILE A 47 12.99 1.34 12.28
CA ILE A 47 13.81 2.20 11.42
C ILE A 47 12.99 2.57 10.18
N GLY A 48 12.59 3.84 10.11
CA GLY A 48 11.73 4.38 9.05
C GLY A 48 10.22 4.30 9.33
N ASN A 49 9.77 3.86 10.51
CA ASN A 49 8.38 4.05 10.94
C ASN A 49 8.32 4.36 12.44
N GLU A 50 8.68 5.59 12.80
CA GLU A 50 8.85 6.05 14.18
C GLU A 50 7.56 6.09 15.00
N LYS A 51 6.40 6.08 14.34
CA LYS A 51 5.07 6.15 14.98
C LYS A 51 4.34 4.79 15.03
N GLY A 52 5.02 3.71 14.66
CA GLY A 52 4.47 2.36 14.68
C GLY A 52 3.55 2.04 13.49
N PHE A 53 3.09 0.80 13.46
CA PHE A 53 2.28 0.26 12.37
C PHE A 53 0.77 0.37 12.64
N PHE A 54 -0.03 0.41 11.57
CA PHE A 54 -1.47 0.65 11.60
C PHE A 54 -2.25 -0.45 10.86
N GLU A 55 -1.66 -1.63 10.75
CA GLU A 55 -2.27 -2.76 10.05
C GLU A 55 -3.12 -3.61 10.99
N ASP A 56 -4.22 -4.14 10.48
CA ASP A 56 -4.93 -5.23 11.14
C ASP A 56 -4.09 -6.51 11.02
N ALA A 57 -3.72 -7.08 12.16
CA ALA A 57 -2.73 -8.16 12.20
C ALA A 57 -3.20 -9.45 11.51
N ASP A 58 -4.51 -9.73 11.54
CA ASP A 58 -5.08 -10.94 10.95
C ASP A 58 -5.08 -10.79 9.41
N ILE A 59 -5.47 -9.61 8.91
CA ILE A 59 -5.40 -9.27 7.48
C ILE A 59 -3.95 -9.28 6.99
N ASN A 60 -3.03 -8.70 7.76
CA ASN A 60 -1.62 -8.65 7.37
C ASN A 60 -1.00 -10.04 7.31
N SER A 61 -1.23 -10.88 8.32
CA SER A 61 -0.73 -12.26 8.34
C SER A 61 -1.29 -13.07 7.18
N LEU A 62 -2.58 -12.90 6.88
CA LEU A 62 -3.25 -13.57 5.78
C LEU A 62 -2.68 -13.15 4.41
N ASN A 63 -2.53 -11.84 4.18
CA ASN A 63 -1.95 -11.29 2.94
C ASN A 63 -0.49 -11.69 2.76
N TYR A 64 0.31 -11.59 3.83
CA TYR A 64 1.71 -12.00 3.84
C TYR A 64 1.87 -13.48 3.47
N GLY A 65 1.07 -14.35 4.08
CA GLY A 65 1.09 -15.79 3.81
C GLY A 65 0.83 -16.10 2.33
N LEU A 66 -0.22 -15.52 1.74
CA LEU A 66 -0.52 -15.71 0.33
C LEU A 66 0.59 -15.17 -0.57
N LEU A 67 1.09 -13.95 -0.34
CA LEU A 67 2.17 -13.39 -1.16
C LEU A 67 3.45 -14.21 -1.09
N LYS A 68 3.80 -14.73 0.09
CA LYS A 68 4.97 -15.59 0.26
C LYS A 68 4.87 -16.86 -0.58
N ILE A 69 3.69 -17.47 -0.67
CA ILE A 69 3.44 -18.63 -1.56
C ILE A 69 3.63 -18.25 -3.02
N LEU A 70 3.15 -17.07 -3.43
CA LEU A 70 3.14 -16.66 -4.84
C LEU A 70 4.48 -16.15 -5.37
N THR A 71 5.26 -15.53 -4.50
CA THR A 71 6.41 -14.72 -4.94
C THR A 71 7.67 -14.97 -4.13
N GLY A 72 7.62 -15.84 -3.11
CA GLY A 72 8.72 -16.11 -2.19
C GLY A 72 8.96 -14.98 -1.16
N LYS A 73 8.84 -13.71 -1.58
CA LYS A 73 8.97 -12.52 -0.71
C LYS A 73 7.89 -11.49 -1.07
N PRO A 74 7.15 -10.92 -0.11
CA PRO A 74 6.07 -9.95 -0.40
C PRO A 74 6.51 -8.66 -1.11
N ASP A 75 7.71 -8.18 -0.79
CA ASP A 75 8.32 -6.96 -1.34
C ASP A 75 9.01 -7.25 -2.69
N ASN A 76 8.22 -7.35 -3.75
CA ASN A 76 8.71 -7.61 -5.10
C ASN A 76 7.99 -6.78 -6.17
N ALA A 77 8.61 -6.62 -7.33
CA ALA A 77 8.05 -5.87 -8.46
C ALA A 77 7.09 -6.68 -9.36
N ILE A 78 6.87 -7.97 -9.06
CA ILE A 78 6.18 -8.90 -9.96
C ILE A 78 4.67 -8.65 -9.88
N LEU A 79 4.05 -8.52 -11.06
CA LEU A 79 2.59 -8.51 -11.19
C LEU A 79 2.02 -9.89 -10.87
N ILE A 80 1.08 -9.95 -9.94
CA ILE A 80 0.43 -11.20 -9.57
C ILE A 80 -0.57 -11.60 -10.66
N ASN A 81 -0.38 -12.81 -11.20
CA ASN A 81 -1.39 -13.46 -12.01
C ASN A 81 -2.20 -14.41 -11.14
N LEU A 82 -3.46 -14.04 -10.86
CA LEU A 82 -4.36 -14.84 -10.02
C LEU A 82 -4.60 -16.26 -10.54
N LYS A 83 -4.42 -16.49 -11.85
CA LYS A 83 -4.55 -17.82 -12.46
C LYS A 83 -3.44 -18.79 -12.04
N ASN A 84 -2.34 -18.27 -11.49
CA ASN A 84 -1.22 -19.08 -11.03
C ASN A 84 -1.36 -19.49 -9.56
N ILE A 85 -2.42 -19.05 -8.87
CA ILE A 85 -2.68 -19.41 -7.48
C ILE A 85 -3.45 -20.73 -7.45
N PRO A 86 -3.02 -21.74 -6.68
CA PRO A 86 -3.81 -22.96 -6.52
C PRO A 86 -5.22 -22.66 -5.96
N ASP A 87 -6.26 -23.27 -6.54
CA ASP A 87 -7.65 -23.03 -6.14
C ASP A 87 -7.89 -23.27 -4.64
N GLN A 88 -7.24 -24.28 -4.07
CA GLN A 88 -7.30 -24.56 -2.64
C GLN A 88 -6.75 -23.41 -1.79
N ALA A 89 -5.64 -22.80 -2.22
CA ALA A 89 -5.05 -21.66 -1.52
C ALA A 89 -5.96 -20.42 -1.60
N ILE A 90 -6.57 -20.15 -2.76
CA ILE A 90 -7.58 -19.08 -2.90
C ILE A 90 -8.77 -19.35 -1.99
N SER A 91 -9.30 -20.58 -1.98
CA SER A 91 -10.48 -20.94 -1.18
C SER A 91 -10.24 -20.74 0.32
N ILE A 92 -9.11 -21.24 0.83
CA ILE A 92 -8.70 -21.06 2.23
C ILE A 92 -8.55 -19.56 2.54
N PHE A 93 -7.87 -18.81 1.67
CA PHE A 93 -7.68 -17.37 1.84
C PHE A 93 -9.02 -16.63 1.90
N LYS A 94 -9.92 -16.87 0.95
CA LYS A 94 -11.25 -16.24 0.90
C LYS A 94 -12.08 -16.59 2.13
N SER A 95 -12.04 -17.83 2.60
CA SER A 95 -12.77 -18.24 3.81
C SER A 95 -12.26 -17.45 5.02
N ALA A 96 -10.95 -17.46 5.26
CA ALA A 96 -10.35 -16.74 6.39
C ALA A 96 -10.61 -15.23 6.32
N ALA A 97 -10.48 -14.62 5.14
CA ALA A 97 -10.75 -13.21 4.94
C ALA A 97 -12.21 -12.85 5.26
N LYS A 98 -13.18 -13.68 4.83
CA LYS A 98 -14.59 -13.46 5.15
C LYS A 98 -14.88 -13.53 6.64
N ASP A 99 -14.25 -14.48 7.35
CA ASP A 99 -14.44 -14.62 8.79
C ASP A 99 -13.87 -13.41 9.55
N ILE A 100 -12.70 -12.92 9.13
CA ILE A 100 -12.12 -11.66 9.66
C ILE A 100 -13.08 -10.49 9.41
N LEU A 101 -13.59 -10.31 8.20
CA LEU A 101 -14.50 -9.20 7.88
C LEU A 101 -15.81 -9.27 8.67
N LYS A 102 -16.41 -10.46 8.81
CA LYS A 102 -17.62 -10.67 9.63
C LYS A 102 -17.37 -10.34 11.09
N GLU A 103 -16.22 -10.75 11.64
CA GLU A 103 -15.84 -10.42 13.01
C GLU A 103 -15.71 -8.89 13.17
N ARG A 104 -14.99 -8.22 12.28
CA ARG A 104 -14.75 -6.76 12.37
C ARG A 104 -16.01 -5.94 12.19
N LEU A 105 -16.92 -6.38 11.33
CA LEU A 105 -18.21 -5.72 11.07
C LEU A 105 -19.32 -6.14 12.05
N GLY A 106 -19.03 -7.05 13.00
CA GLY A 106 -20.03 -7.57 13.93
C GLY A 106 -20.65 -6.47 14.82
N ASN A 107 -19.83 -5.49 15.24
CA ASN A 107 -20.23 -4.43 16.17
C ASN A 107 -20.09 -3.01 15.60
N THR A 108 -19.83 -2.87 14.29
CA THR A 108 -19.76 -1.56 13.62
C THR A 108 -20.33 -1.65 12.22
N ASP A 109 -20.87 -0.55 11.70
CA ASP A 109 -21.34 -0.47 10.32
C ASP A 109 -20.23 -0.11 9.34
N ILE A 110 -19.14 0.49 9.82
CA ILE A 110 -18.00 0.89 9.00
C ILE A 110 -16.73 0.30 9.60
N PHE A 111 -15.99 -0.46 8.79
CA PHE A 111 -14.67 -0.96 9.12
C PHE A 111 -13.64 -0.38 8.14
N GLY A 112 -12.73 0.44 8.67
CA GLY A 112 -11.57 0.93 7.93
C GLY A 112 -10.38 0.01 8.15
N PHE A 113 -9.59 -0.26 7.12
CA PHE A 113 -8.33 -0.96 7.32
C PHE A 113 -7.29 -0.59 6.29
N LYS A 114 -6.06 -0.96 6.62
CA LYS A 114 -4.88 -0.79 5.79
C LYS A 114 -4.04 -2.05 5.90
N ASP A 115 -3.44 -2.44 4.79
CA ASP A 115 -2.37 -3.42 4.78
C ASP A 115 -1.37 -3.07 3.66
N PRO A 116 -0.04 -3.15 3.89
CA PRO A 116 0.98 -2.81 2.89
C PRO A 116 0.94 -3.68 1.63
N PHE A 117 0.33 -4.86 1.70
CA PHE A 117 0.28 -5.85 0.63
C PHE A 117 -1.06 -5.89 -0.10
N ILE A 118 -2.09 -5.25 0.46
CA ILE A 118 -3.44 -5.25 -0.09
C ILE A 118 -3.45 -4.77 -1.54
N ALA A 119 -2.60 -3.82 -1.91
CA ALA A 119 -2.49 -3.28 -3.27
C ALA A 119 -2.33 -4.40 -4.32
N LYS A 120 -1.55 -5.44 -4.02
CA LYS A 120 -1.30 -6.56 -4.94
C LYS A 120 -2.40 -7.62 -4.90
N LEU A 121 -3.06 -7.78 -3.77
CA LEU A 121 -4.12 -8.78 -3.55
C LEU A 121 -5.54 -8.21 -3.73
N LEU A 122 -5.64 -6.92 -4.07
CA LEU A 122 -6.90 -6.19 -4.14
C LEU A 122 -7.94 -6.87 -5.04
N PRO A 123 -7.58 -7.50 -6.18
CA PRO A 123 -8.54 -8.25 -6.98
C PRO A 123 -9.25 -9.38 -6.20
N ILE A 124 -8.52 -10.13 -5.36
CA ILE A 124 -9.11 -11.19 -4.54
C ILE A 124 -9.99 -10.58 -3.45
N TRP A 125 -9.55 -9.48 -2.84
CA TRP A 125 -10.33 -8.74 -1.85
C TRP A 125 -11.64 -8.18 -2.44
N GLN A 126 -11.63 -7.69 -3.67
CA GLN A 126 -12.85 -7.23 -4.36
C GLN A 126 -13.86 -8.36 -4.56
N GLU A 127 -13.40 -9.56 -4.94
CA GLU A 127 -14.27 -10.74 -5.01
C GLU A 127 -14.89 -11.05 -3.64
N ILE A 128 -14.09 -11.00 -2.56
CA ILE A 128 -14.56 -11.22 -1.18
C ILE A 128 -15.60 -10.18 -0.78
N PHE A 129 -15.34 -8.89 -1.03
CA PHE A 129 -16.28 -7.82 -0.70
C PHE A 129 -17.60 -7.96 -1.45
N ASN A 130 -17.54 -8.32 -2.74
CA ASN A 130 -18.72 -8.56 -3.56
C ASN A 130 -19.52 -9.78 -3.09
N GLU A 131 -18.84 -10.89 -2.75
CA GLU A 131 -19.47 -12.10 -2.19
C GLU A 131 -20.17 -11.81 -0.84
N LEU A 132 -19.64 -10.88 -0.04
CA LEU A 132 -20.24 -10.42 1.22
C LEU A 132 -21.24 -9.26 1.04
N LYS A 133 -21.43 -8.76 -0.20
CA LYS A 133 -22.28 -7.61 -0.52
C LYS A 133 -21.94 -6.35 0.30
N LEU A 134 -20.65 -6.11 0.51
CA LEU A 134 -20.16 -4.95 1.24
C LEU A 134 -20.10 -3.73 0.32
N ASN A 135 -20.45 -2.57 0.86
CA ASN A 135 -20.14 -1.30 0.21
C ASN A 135 -18.66 -0.98 0.42
N VAL A 136 -17.89 -0.70 -0.63
CA VAL A 136 -16.44 -0.49 -0.50
C VAL A 136 -16.08 0.91 -0.94
N SER A 137 -15.20 1.54 -0.18
CA SER A 137 -14.55 2.77 -0.58
C SER A 137 -13.05 2.68 -0.39
N TYR A 138 -12.31 3.35 -1.27
CA TYR A 138 -10.86 3.35 -1.30
C TYR A 138 -10.32 4.74 -0.96
N VAL A 139 -9.38 4.80 -0.03
CA VAL A 139 -8.50 5.97 0.12
C VAL A 139 -7.16 5.59 -0.47
N VAL A 140 -6.86 6.11 -1.66
CA VAL A 140 -5.66 5.82 -2.42
C VAL A 140 -4.54 6.75 -1.97
N ALA A 141 -3.56 6.20 -1.27
CA ALA A 141 -2.38 6.90 -0.80
C ALA A 141 -1.36 7.05 -1.95
N CYS A 142 -1.18 8.28 -2.39
CA CYS A 142 -0.22 8.67 -3.40
C CYS A 142 1.00 9.35 -2.76
N ARG A 143 2.16 9.17 -3.37
CA ARG A 143 3.37 9.91 -2.99
C ARG A 143 4.33 9.89 -4.16
N ASN A 144 5.17 10.93 -4.24
CA ASN A 144 6.27 10.98 -5.18
C ASN A 144 7.06 9.65 -5.18
N PRO A 145 7.21 8.98 -6.34
CA PRO A 145 7.86 7.67 -6.42
C PRO A 145 9.31 7.70 -5.97
N LYS A 146 10.03 8.82 -6.16
CA LYS A 146 11.40 9.00 -5.67
C LYS A 146 11.46 9.04 -4.14
N SER A 147 10.54 9.76 -3.49
CA SER A 147 10.43 9.77 -2.03
C SER A 147 10.11 8.38 -1.48
N SER A 148 9.14 7.68 -2.08
CA SER A 148 8.77 6.32 -1.66
C SER A 148 9.92 5.33 -1.86
N ALA A 149 10.58 5.36 -3.03
CA ALA A 149 11.68 4.45 -3.36
C ALA A 149 12.89 4.65 -2.43
N LEU A 150 13.33 5.89 -2.22
CA LEU A 150 14.43 6.19 -1.28
C LEU A 150 14.08 5.76 0.15
N SER A 151 12.81 5.92 0.55
CA SER A 151 12.36 5.43 1.86
C SER A 151 12.37 3.89 1.95
N MET A 152 12.12 3.16 0.86
CA MET A 152 12.25 1.70 0.84
C MET A 152 13.72 1.28 0.93
N VAL A 153 14.60 1.89 0.13
CA VAL A 153 16.04 1.61 0.11
C VAL A 153 16.69 1.90 1.47
N LYS A 154 16.25 2.95 2.18
CA LYS A 154 16.76 3.24 3.53
C LYS A 154 16.36 2.18 4.55
N ARG A 155 15.18 1.56 4.38
CA ARG A 155 14.61 0.59 5.33
C ARG A 155 15.06 -0.85 5.04
N GLY A 156 15.12 -1.22 3.77
CA GLY A 156 15.51 -2.55 3.31
C GLY A 156 16.69 -2.44 2.38
N ASN A 157 17.63 -3.39 2.45
CA ASN A 157 18.70 -3.53 1.48
C ASN A 157 18.10 -3.87 0.11
N MET A 158 17.65 -2.84 -0.62
CA MET A 158 16.89 -2.91 -1.87
C MET A 158 17.55 -2.01 -2.91
N ASP A 159 17.62 -2.46 -4.16
CA ASP A 159 18.04 -1.61 -5.27
C ASP A 159 16.95 -0.57 -5.63
N ILE A 160 17.37 0.65 -5.95
CA ILE A 160 16.45 1.76 -6.22
C ILE A 160 15.56 1.51 -7.45
N ILE A 161 16.06 0.83 -8.48
CA ILE A 161 15.30 0.51 -9.68
C ILE A 161 14.19 -0.49 -9.34
N ILE A 162 14.50 -1.49 -8.50
CA ILE A 162 13.51 -2.44 -7.99
C ILE A 162 12.43 -1.72 -7.17
N ALA A 163 12.83 -0.77 -6.32
CA ALA A 163 11.88 0.04 -5.56
C ALA A 163 10.93 0.84 -6.46
N TYR A 164 11.41 1.39 -7.59
CA TYR A 164 10.54 2.04 -8.57
C TYR A 164 9.54 1.08 -9.22
N TYR A 165 9.96 -0.13 -9.57
CA TYR A 165 9.04 -1.11 -10.15
C TYR A 165 8.05 -1.68 -9.12
N ILE A 166 8.43 -1.84 -7.85
CA ILE A 166 7.50 -2.16 -6.75
C ILE A 166 6.44 -1.07 -6.64
N TRP A 167 6.85 0.20 -6.69
CA TRP A 167 5.92 1.32 -6.65
C TRP A 167 4.97 1.30 -7.86
N LEU A 168 5.51 1.13 -9.07
CA LEU A 168 4.70 1.10 -10.28
C LEU A 168 3.71 -0.06 -10.27
N SER A 169 4.18 -1.28 -10.01
CA SER A 169 3.35 -2.47 -10.05
C SER A 169 2.23 -2.40 -9.02
N GLY A 170 2.54 -1.97 -7.78
CA GLY A 170 1.54 -1.87 -6.73
C GLY A 170 0.49 -0.79 -7.02
N MET A 171 0.91 0.40 -7.47
CA MET A 171 -0.05 1.46 -7.83
C MET A 171 -0.90 1.08 -9.06
N VAL A 172 -0.32 0.37 -10.04
CA VAL A 172 -1.07 -0.14 -11.19
C VAL A 172 -2.10 -1.17 -10.74
N SER A 173 -1.75 -2.09 -9.85
CA SER A 173 -2.71 -3.07 -9.30
C SER A 173 -3.87 -2.39 -8.58
N VAL A 174 -3.62 -1.34 -7.80
CA VAL A 174 -4.69 -0.55 -7.15
C VAL A 174 -5.62 0.07 -8.17
N LEU A 175 -5.07 0.78 -9.16
CA LEU A 175 -5.90 1.51 -10.11
C LEU A 175 -6.66 0.58 -11.06
N ASP A 176 -6.05 -0.54 -11.44
CA ASP A 176 -6.71 -1.57 -12.25
C ASP A 176 -7.94 -2.15 -11.55
N CYS A 177 -7.82 -2.36 -10.24
CA CYS A 177 -8.92 -2.81 -9.40
C CYS A 177 -10.07 -1.80 -9.36
N ILE A 178 -9.74 -0.53 -9.12
CA ILE A 178 -10.73 0.54 -8.96
C ILE A 178 -11.46 0.80 -10.28
N LEU A 179 -10.75 0.73 -11.41
CA LEU A 179 -11.30 0.94 -12.74
C LEU A 179 -11.98 -0.30 -13.33
N ASN A 180 -11.96 -1.44 -12.64
CA ASN A 180 -12.55 -2.66 -13.15
C ASN A 180 -14.09 -2.51 -13.22
N PRO A 181 -14.70 -2.58 -14.42
CA PRO A 181 -16.14 -2.37 -14.58
C PRO A 181 -17.01 -3.34 -13.77
N MET A 182 -16.48 -4.52 -13.44
CA MET A 182 -17.18 -5.52 -12.62
C MET A 182 -17.43 -5.05 -11.18
N PHE A 183 -16.62 -4.12 -10.67
CA PHE A 183 -16.65 -3.63 -9.29
C PHE A 183 -16.81 -2.11 -9.18
N MET A 184 -16.80 -1.39 -10.31
CA MET A 184 -16.79 0.08 -10.34
C MET A 184 -18.09 0.70 -9.79
N SER A 185 -19.24 0.02 -9.95
CA SER A 185 -20.53 0.50 -9.45
C SER A 185 -20.66 0.48 -7.92
N SER A 186 -19.78 -0.25 -7.23
CA SER A 186 -19.78 -0.40 -5.77
C SER A 186 -18.59 0.27 -5.08
N SER A 187 -17.77 1.03 -5.82
CA SER A 187 -16.46 1.51 -5.39
C SER A 187 -16.31 3.03 -5.51
N ASP A 188 -16.38 3.75 -4.39
CA ASP A 188 -15.95 5.15 -4.32
C ASP A 188 -14.43 5.22 -4.05
N ALA A 189 -13.71 6.11 -4.73
CA ALA A 189 -12.28 6.29 -4.51
C ALA A 189 -11.93 7.77 -4.30
N VAL A 190 -11.09 8.04 -3.29
CA VAL A 190 -10.48 9.35 -3.05
C VAL A 190 -8.96 9.21 -3.09
N PHE A 191 -8.29 10.11 -3.80
CA PHE A 191 -6.84 10.12 -3.95
C PHE A 191 -6.24 11.18 -3.04
N VAL A 192 -5.25 10.80 -2.27
CA VAL A 192 -4.62 11.65 -1.25
C VAL A 192 -3.12 11.54 -1.40
N ASP A 193 -2.48 12.66 -1.70
CA ASP A 193 -1.02 12.71 -1.73
C ASP A 193 -0.48 12.92 -0.32
N TYR A 194 0.58 12.19 0.02
CA TYR A 194 1.20 12.24 1.33
C TYR A 194 1.77 13.62 1.66
N ASP A 195 2.37 14.31 0.69
CA ASP A 195 2.95 15.62 0.94
C ASP A 195 1.83 16.65 1.16
N ASP A 196 0.73 16.57 0.39
CA ASP A 196 -0.48 17.39 0.63
C ASP A 196 -1.11 17.10 2.00
N MET A 197 -1.12 15.83 2.44
CA MET A 197 -1.62 15.41 3.77
C MET A 197 -0.83 16.02 4.91
N LEU A 198 0.50 16.10 4.77
CA LEU A 198 1.35 16.73 5.77
C LEU A 198 1.21 18.26 5.77
N GLU A 199 1.01 18.86 4.61
CA GLU A 199 0.94 20.32 4.47
C GLU A 199 -0.40 20.89 4.94
N ASN A 200 -1.51 20.24 4.55
CA ASN A 200 -2.86 20.71 4.84
C ASN A 200 -3.76 19.54 5.30
N PRO A 201 -3.48 18.95 6.48
CA PRO A 201 -4.16 17.73 6.92
C PRO A 201 -5.68 17.90 7.09
N GLU A 202 -6.13 19.03 7.64
CA GLU A 202 -7.56 19.31 7.82
C GLU A 202 -8.31 19.35 6.47
N ALA A 203 -7.71 19.97 5.46
CA ALA A 203 -8.29 20.03 4.11
C ALA A 203 -8.36 18.64 3.47
N GLN A 204 -7.33 17.81 3.63
CA GLN A 204 -7.33 16.43 3.11
C GLN A 204 -8.33 15.54 3.86
N LEU A 205 -8.47 15.66 5.19
CA LEU A 205 -9.47 14.91 5.95
C LEU A 205 -10.90 15.32 5.57
N LEU A 206 -11.14 16.62 5.39
CA LEU A 206 -12.43 17.11 4.92
C LEU A 206 -12.75 16.57 3.52
N LYS A 207 -11.77 16.57 2.59
CA LYS A 207 -11.92 15.97 1.26
C LYS A 207 -12.28 14.49 1.35
N ILE A 208 -11.56 13.71 2.17
CA ILE A 208 -11.85 12.28 2.38
C ILE A 208 -13.28 12.11 2.88
N ALA A 209 -13.67 12.81 3.92
CA ALA A 209 -14.98 12.64 4.52
C ALA A 209 -16.13 13.06 3.60
N LEU A 210 -16.00 14.17 2.86
CA LEU A 210 -17.00 14.60 1.88
C LEU A 210 -17.14 13.56 0.77
N ARG A 211 -16.02 13.10 0.19
CA ARG A 211 -16.02 12.12 -0.91
C ARG A 211 -16.57 10.78 -0.46
N LEU A 212 -16.29 10.39 0.78
CA LEU A 212 -16.77 9.18 1.38
C LEU A 212 -18.13 9.35 2.07
N LYS A 213 -18.76 10.53 2.05
CA LYS A 213 -20.06 10.79 2.72
C LYS A 213 -20.04 10.35 4.20
N LEU A 214 -18.96 10.66 4.90
CA LEU A 214 -18.83 10.42 6.33
C LEU A 214 -19.46 11.58 7.09
N GLU A 215 -20.25 11.26 8.11
CA GLU A 215 -20.72 12.26 9.07
C GLU A 215 -19.56 12.59 10.01
N ILE A 216 -18.98 13.80 9.87
CA ILE A 216 -17.92 14.25 10.77
C ILE A 216 -18.51 15.22 11.79
N ASP A 217 -18.27 14.95 13.07
CA ASP A 217 -18.41 15.96 14.11
C ASP A 217 -17.15 16.86 14.14
N ASN A 218 -17.11 17.84 13.23
CA ASN A 218 -15.94 18.72 13.07
C ASN A 218 -15.78 19.78 14.17
N LYS A 219 -16.84 20.07 14.94
CA LYS A 219 -16.82 21.17 15.92
C LYS A 219 -16.37 20.64 17.28
N ASN A 220 -15.06 20.43 17.43
CA ASN A 220 -14.33 20.04 18.66
C ASN A 220 -13.97 18.56 18.84
N ASN A 221 -13.74 17.80 17.77
CA ASN A 221 -13.20 16.44 17.91
C ASN A 221 -11.73 16.49 18.43
N PRO A 222 -11.44 16.01 19.66
CA PRO A 222 -10.09 16.03 20.21
C PRO A 222 -9.11 15.13 19.44
N ALA A 223 -9.60 14.03 18.86
CA ALA A 223 -8.77 13.11 18.08
C ALA A 223 -8.27 13.77 16.78
N LEU A 224 -9.07 14.64 16.16
CA LEU A 224 -8.62 15.45 15.02
C LEU A 224 -7.50 16.41 15.41
N LYS A 225 -7.59 17.05 16.60
CA LYS A 225 -6.53 17.93 17.10
C LYS A 225 -5.25 17.18 17.44
N GLU A 226 -5.35 16.04 18.12
CA GLU A 226 -4.20 15.17 18.40
C GLU A 226 -3.54 14.71 17.10
N TYR A 227 -4.35 14.34 16.10
CA TYR A 227 -3.85 13.93 14.80
C TYR A 227 -3.05 15.02 14.09
N THR A 228 -3.59 16.24 14.02
CA THR A 228 -2.95 17.35 13.30
C THR A 228 -1.78 17.97 14.07
N ALA A 229 -1.86 18.03 15.40
CA ALA A 229 -0.85 18.68 16.24
C ALA A 229 0.29 17.74 16.69
N ASP A 230 -0.02 16.49 17.05
CA ASP A 230 0.92 15.60 17.75
C ASP A 230 1.38 14.41 16.89
N PHE A 231 0.48 13.87 16.07
CA PHE A 231 0.79 12.73 15.21
C PHE A 231 1.53 13.15 13.94
N LEU A 232 0.93 14.05 13.14
CA LEU A 232 1.56 14.56 11.93
C LEU A 232 2.63 15.58 12.28
N THR A 233 3.86 15.25 11.96
CA THR A 233 5.00 16.13 12.21
C THR A 233 5.81 16.31 10.93
N ASN A 234 6.37 17.50 10.73
CA ASN A 234 7.22 17.78 9.57
C ASN A 234 8.45 16.85 9.49
N SER A 235 8.92 16.31 10.61
CA SER A 235 10.00 15.32 10.65
C SER A 235 9.65 14.01 9.94
N MET A 236 8.36 13.70 9.74
CA MET A 236 7.92 12.56 8.94
C MET A 236 8.17 12.75 7.44
N ARG A 237 8.33 14.01 6.98
CA ARG A 237 8.71 14.35 5.60
C ARG A 237 10.21 14.17 5.40
N HIS A 238 10.68 12.92 5.38
CA HIS A 238 12.10 12.62 5.20
C HIS A 238 12.67 13.03 3.82
N ALA A 239 11.80 13.13 2.80
CA ALA A 239 12.17 13.56 1.46
C ALA A 239 10.93 14.08 0.73
N ALA A 240 11.10 15.14 -0.06
CA ALA A 240 10.12 15.73 -0.94
C ALA A 240 10.78 16.06 -2.28
N PHE A 241 10.11 15.71 -3.38
CA PHE A 241 10.60 15.92 -4.74
C PHE A 241 9.46 16.43 -5.63
N THR A 242 9.83 17.22 -6.62
CA THR A 242 8.93 17.77 -7.64
C THR A 242 8.72 16.79 -8.80
N ILE A 243 7.81 17.13 -9.72
CA ILE A 243 7.66 16.41 -10.99
C ILE A 243 8.92 16.57 -11.85
N GLU A 244 9.61 17.71 -11.76
CA GLU A 244 10.82 17.95 -12.56
C GLU A 244 11.97 17.05 -12.10
N ASP A 245 12.11 16.83 -10.79
CA ASP A 245 13.07 15.87 -10.22
C ASP A 245 12.87 14.45 -10.75
N LEU A 246 11.64 14.10 -11.17
CA LEU A 246 11.33 12.80 -11.77
C LEU A 246 11.75 12.72 -13.24
N ARG A 247 11.73 13.85 -13.97
CA ARG A 247 12.05 13.90 -15.40
C ARG A 247 13.55 13.87 -15.66
N ILE A 248 14.34 14.48 -14.77
CA ILE A 248 15.79 14.60 -14.94
C ILE A 248 16.57 13.37 -14.41
N ASP A 249 15.93 12.56 -13.56
CA ASP A 249 16.57 11.38 -12.96
C ASP A 249 16.54 10.19 -13.92
N LYS A 250 17.72 9.83 -14.43
CA LYS A 250 17.89 8.75 -15.42
C LYS A 250 17.59 7.35 -14.87
N ASN A 251 17.55 7.18 -13.55
CA ASN A 251 17.23 5.89 -12.94
C ASN A 251 15.72 5.65 -12.86
N ILE A 252 14.89 6.67 -13.08
CA ILE A 252 13.44 6.56 -12.99
C ILE A 252 12.89 6.09 -14.34
N PRO A 253 12.23 4.93 -14.41
CA PRO A 253 11.57 4.50 -15.63
C PRO A 253 10.53 5.55 -16.06
N PRO A 254 10.47 5.95 -17.35
CA PRO A 254 9.56 7.03 -17.78
C PRO A 254 8.09 6.82 -17.39
N LYS A 255 7.60 5.57 -17.43
CA LYS A 255 6.23 5.23 -17.02
C LYS A 255 5.96 5.41 -15.52
N VAL A 256 6.99 5.41 -14.67
CA VAL A 256 6.85 5.75 -13.25
C VAL A 256 6.51 7.23 -13.09
N ALA A 257 7.25 8.11 -13.78
CA ALA A 257 7.00 9.54 -13.76
C ALA A 257 5.64 9.89 -14.39
N GLU A 258 5.34 9.34 -15.57
CA GLU A 258 4.04 9.52 -16.24
C GLU A 258 2.87 9.09 -15.34
N PHE A 259 3.01 7.94 -14.67
CA PHE A 259 1.95 7.45 -13.81
C PHE A 259 1.75 8.31 -12.56
N TYR A 260 2.84 8.77 -11.94
CA TYR A 260 2.73 9.70 -10.82
C TYR A 260 2.06 11.02 -11.22
N ILE A 261 2.39 11.56 -12.40
CA ILE A 261 1.73 12.77 -12.92
C ILE A 261 0.21 12.55 -13.06
N LEU A 262 -0.20 11.39 -13.58
CA LEU A 262 -1.62 11.03 -13.66
C LEU A 262 -2.27 10.95 -12.26
N LEU A 263 -1.62 10.28 -11.32
CA LEU A 263 -2.10 10.16 -9.93
C LEU A 263 -2.18 11.51 -9.22
N ARG A 264 -1.24 12.43 -9.48
CA ARG A 264 -1.28 13.79 -8.92
C ARG A 264 -2.47 14.59 -9.41
N LYS A 265 -2.81 14.49 -10.70
CA LYS A 265 -4.04 15.11 -11.22
C LYS A 265 -5.31 14.57 -10.57
N LEU A 266 -5.33 13.28 -10.22
CA LEU A 266 -6.43 12.69 -9.44
C LEU A 266 -6.46 13.20 -8.00
N CYS A 267 -5.29 13.40 -7.36
CA CYS A 267 -5.20 13.95 -6.00
C CYS A 267 -5.69 15.41 -5.91
N LEU A 268 -5.39 16.19 -6.94
CA LEU A 268 -5.78 17.59 -7.10
C LEU A 268 -7.22 17.75 -7.61
N GLU A 269 -7.90 16.65 -7.95
CA GLU A 269 -9.24 16.63 -8.55
C GLU A 269 -9.35 17.35 -9.90
N ASP A 270 -8.23 17.54 -10.61
CA ASP A 270 -8.19 18.05 -11.99
C ASP A 270 -8.92 17.10 -12.96
N PHE A 271 -8.93 15.80 -12.64
CA PHE A 271 -9.66 14.76 -13.37
C PHE A 271 -10.45 13.87 -12.41
N SER A 272 -11.63 13.43 -12.86
CA SER A 272 -12.32 12.31 -12.23
C SER A 272 -11.64 10.99 -12.59
N ILE A 273 -11.66 10.02 -11.68
CA ILE A 273 -11.24 8.64 -11.97
C ILE A 273 -12.02 8.01 -13.13
N THR A 274 -13.25 8.49 -13.38
CA THR A 274 -14.11 8.05 -14.49
C THR A 274 -13.83 8.77 -15.81
N ASP A 275 -12.86 9.69 -15.87
CA ASP A 275 -12.49 10.39 -17.09
C ASP A 275 -11.88 9.42 -18.13
N SER A 276 -12.33 9.52 -19.38
CA SER A 276 -11.86 8.65 -20.46
C SER A 276 -10.37 8.83 -20.77
N ASN A 277 -9.82 10.03 -20.54
CA ASN A 277 -8.38 10.28 -20.64
C ASN A 277 -7.60 9.53 -19.55
N VAL A 278 -8.12 9.46 -18.33
CA VAL A 278 -7.50 8.69 -17.24
C VAL A 278 -7.44 7.22 -17.62
N ALA A 279 -8.55 6.64 -18.08
CA ALA A 279 -8.60 5.27 -18.55
C ALA A 279 -7.61 5.00 -19.70
N ARG A 280 -7.52 5.92 -20.68
CA ARG A 280 -6.60 5.80 -21.82
C ARG A 280 -5.14 5.84 -21.40
N GLU A 281 -4.73 6.82 -20.60
CA GLU A 281 -3.34 6.94 -20.15
C GLU A 281 -2.95 5.79 -19.23
N PHE A 282 -3.86 5.38 -18.32
CA PHE A 282 -3.64 4.22 -17.47
C PHE A 282 -3.48 2.93 -18.29
N THR A 283 -4.30 2.73 -19.33
CA THR A 283 -4.20 1.55 -20.20
C THR A 283 -2.83 1.44 -20.86
N LYS A 284 -2.25 2.56 -21.32
CA LYS A 284 -0.89 2.58 -21.88
C LYS A 284 0.16 2.14 -20.86
N ILE A 285 0.08 2.64 -19.63
CA ILE A 285 0.99 2.30 -18.53
C ILE A 285 0.86 0.80 -18.18
N LYS A 286 -0.38 0.30 -18.08
CA LYS A 286 -0.67 -1.10 -17.78
C LYS A 286 -0.12 -2.05 -18.86
N ILE A 287 -0.34 -1.73 -20.14
CA ILE A 287 0.17 -2.53 -21.26
C ILE A 287 1.70 -2.57 -21.23
N TRP A 288 2.35 -1.42 -21.09
CA TRP A 288 3.81 -1.33 -21.00
C TRP A 288 4.37 -2.16 -19.84
N LEU A 289 3.76 -2.08 -18.65
CA LEU A 289 4.21 -2.88 -17.51
C LEU A 289 4.02 -4.38 -17.76
N LYS A 290 2.95 -4.78 -18.44
CA LYS A 290 2.70 -6.17 -18.83
C LYS A 290 3.72 -6.67 -19.83
N GLU A 291 4.10 -5.85 -20.82
CA GLU A 291 5.15 -6.18 -21.80
C GLU A 291 6.52 -6.40 -21.12
N LEU A 292 6.80 -5.66 -20.05
CA LEU A 292 8.01 -5.83 -19.25
C LEU A 292 7.94 -6.94 -18.20
N SER A 293 6.84 -7.68 -18.09
CA SER A 293 6.64 -8.65 -17.01
C SER A 293 7.75 -9.71 -16.94
N SER A 294 8.21 -10.25 -18.08
CA SER A 294 9.31 -11.23 -18.14
C SER A 294 10.66 -10.61 -17.73
N THR A 295 10.93 -9.37 -18.16
CA THR A 295 12.13 -8.62 -17.78
C THR A 295 12.15 -8.32 -16.28
N ILE A 296 11.02 -7.85 -15.73
CA ILE A 296 10.88 -7.57 -14.29
C ILE A 296 11.01 -8.86 -13.49
N PHE A 297 10.43 -9.96 -13.95
CA PHE A 297 10.59 -11.27 -13.33
C PHE A 297 12.07 -11.70 -13.30
N PHE A 298 12.78 -11.60 -14.43
CA PHE A 298 14.20 -11.92 -14.50
C PHE A 298 15.06 -11.02 -13.60
N MET A 299 14.80 -9.70 -13.61
CA MET A 299 15.46 -8.73 -12.74
C MET A 299 15.26 -9.07 -11.26
N GLN A 300 14.02 -9.34 -10.85
CA GLN A 300 13.70 -9.69 -9.48
C GLN A 300 14.33 -11.03 -9.06
N ALA A 301 14.31 -12.04 -9.93
CA ALA A 301 14.92 -13.34 -9.66
C ALA A 301 16.44 -13.21 -9.51
N SER A 302 17.09 -12.45 -10.41
CA SER A 302 18.52 -12.18 -10.35
C SER A 302 18.91 -11.43 -9.08
N TYR A 303 18.12 -10.43 -8.69
CA TYR A 303 18.33 -9.70 -7.45
C TYR A 303 18.15 -10.55 -6.21
N ASN A 304 17.14 -11.42 -6.18
CA ASN A 304 16.93 -12.36 -5.08
C ASN A 304 18.11 -13.33 -4.94
N THR A 305 18.65 -13.82 -6.06
CA THR A 305 19.86 -14.64 -6.07
C THR A 305 21.06 -13.87 -5.53
N LEU A 306 21.25 -12.61 -5.93
CA LEU A 306 22.32 -11.75 -5.41
C LEU A 306 22.21 -11.56 -3.89
N LEU A 307 21.01 -11.30 -3.38
CA LEU A 307 20.78 -11.19 -1.94
C LEU A 307 21.11 -12.49 -1.20
N ALA A 308 20.67 -13.64 -1.72
CA ALA A 308 20.98 -14.94 -1.13
C ALA A 308 22.50 -15.23 -1.14
N MET A 309 23.21 -14.85 -2.21
CA MET A 309 24.67 -14.97 -2.27
C MET A 309 25.37 -14.06 -1.26
N ASN A 310 24.89 -12.83 -1.07
CA ASN A 310 25.43 -11.92 -0.06
C ASN A 310 25.20 -12.44 1.37
N GLU A 311 24.03 -13.03 1.66
CA GLU A 311 23.77 -13.66 2.96
C GLU A 311 24.76 -14.81 3.24
N VAL A 312 25.03 -15.66 2.23
CA VAL A 312 26.04 -16.74 2.35
C VAL A 312 27.45 -16.18 2.53
N LEU A 313 27.80 -15.08 1.86
CA LEU A 313 29.11 -14.43 2.03
C LEU A 313 29.29 -13.89 3.45
N ILE A 314 28.29 -13.19 3.99
CA ILE A 314 28.30 -12.67 5.36
C ILE A 314 28.44 -13.81 6.37
N ASP A 315 27.71 -14.91 6.20
CA ASP A 315 27.83 -16.10 7.07
C ASP A 315 29.25 -16.69 7.04
N LYS A 316 29.85 -16.78 5.85
CA LYS A 316 31.23 -17.24 5.70
C LYS A 316 32.24 -16.28 6.33
N GLU A 317 32.09 -14.97 6.16
CA GLU A 317 32.96 -13.96 6.79
C GLU A 317 32.90 -14.05 8.32
N ASN A 318 31.70 -14.19 8.89
CA ASN A 318 31.51 -14.38 10.32
C ASN A 318 32.21 -15.65 10.82
N LYS A 319 32.06 -16.77 10.09
CA LYS A 319 32.71 -18.04 10.43
C LYS A 319 34.23 -17.97 10.33
N ILE A 320 34.77 -17.27 9.33
CA ILE A 320 36.21 -17.04 9.20
C ILE A 320 36.72 -16.21 10.38
N ALA A 321 35.98 -15.17 10.79
CA ALA A 321 36.35 -14.35 11.95
C ALA A 321 36.32 -15.15 13.26
N GLU A 322 35.35 -16.05 13.45
CA GLU A 322 35.30 -16.95 14.61
C GLU A 322 36.46 -17.93 14.64
N LEU A 323 36.81 -18.52 13.49
CA LEU A 323 37.98 -19.39 13.37
C LEU A 323 39.29 -18.65 13.65
N GLY A 324 39.43 -17.41 13.16
CA GLY A 324 40.58 -16.55 13.46
C GLY A 324 40.77 -16.34 14.96
N LYS A 325 39.69 -15.94 15.67
CA LYS A 325 39.71 -15.81 17.14
C LYS A 325 40.11 -17.09 17.86
N THR A 326 39.70 -18.25 17.33
CA THR A 326 40.03 -19.56 17.91
C THR A 326 41.51 -19.90 17.72
N ILE A 327 42.07 -19.60 16.55
CA ILE A 327 43.49 -19.82 16.24
C ILE A 327 44.37 -18.92 17.12
N ASP A 328 44.01 -17.64 17.27
CA ASP A 328 44.73 -16.69 18.11
C ASP A 328 44.75 -17.19 19.57
N ALA A 329 43.59 -17.61 20.10
CA ALA A 329 43.48 -18.13 21.46
C ALA A 329 44.26 -19.45 21.71
N LEU A 330 44.49 -20.25 20.66
CA LEU A 330 45.32 -21.46 20.75
C LEU A 330 46.82 -21.14 20.64
N SER A 331 47.18 -20.03 19.99
CA SER A 331 48.57 -19.59 19.81
C SER A 331 49.13 -18.86 21.04
N GLU A 332 48.26 -18.39 21.94
CA GLU A 332 48.62 -17.74 23.22
C GLU A 332 48.80 -18.72 24.40
N LYS A 333 48.63 -20.04 24.19
CA LYS A 333 48.83 -21.10 25.19
C LYS A 333 50.14 -21.84 25.03
#